data_AF-A0AAV2L2G3-F1
#
_entry.id   AF-A0AAV2L2G3-F1
#
_cell.length_a   1.000
_cell.length_b   1.000
_cell.length_c   1.000
_cell.angle_alpha   90.00
_cell.angle_beta   90.00
_cell.angle_gamma   90.00
#
_symmetry.space_group_name_H-M   'P 1'
#
loop_
_entity.id
_entity.type
_entity.pdbx_description
1 polymer ?
#
loop_
_entity_poly.entity_id
_entity_poly.type
_entity_poly.pdbx_seq_one_letter_code
_entity_poly.pdbx_strand_id
1 'polypeptide(L)'
;MRLVVKLRKDQNLLSPVNCWYLLLNQVRRESKDHATLSDIYLNNVIMRFMQISEDSTRLLKKSKEIAFQLQEDLMKVLNELYTVMKTYHMYHSESISSESKLKEAEKQEGKQIGRGDPVFSIRMEDKYQRRSSVKKIEKMREKRQAKYSENKLKSIKARNEYLLTLEASNASIFKYYIHDLSDLIDERLASVTRSSYKYRAGQSRAQEFEKYERDFEQRAAGGRLQSGVD
;
A
#
# COMPACT_ATOMS: atom_id res chain seq x y z
N MET A 1 25.58 36.89 -78.21
CA MET A 1 25.18 38.06 -77.39
C MET A 1 24.17 37.76 -76.25
N ARG A 2 23.28 36.76 -76.34
CA ARG A 2 22.31 36.46 -75.25
C ARG A 2 22.93 35.80 -73.99
N LEU A 3 24.03 35.07 -74.12
CA LEU A 3 24.75 34.45 -72.98
C LEU A 3 25.49 35.48 -72.11
N VAL A 4 26.03 36.55 -72.70
CA VAL A 4 26.78 37.60 -71.96
C VAL A 4 25.84 38.46 -71.11
N VAL A 5 24.58 38.61 -71.51
CA VAL A 5 23.56 39.35 -70.76
C VAL A 5 23.01 38.54 -69.58
N LYS A 6 22.92 37.21 -69.71
CA LYS A 6 22.51 36.32 -68.61
C LYS A 6 23.60 36.29 -67.52
N LEU A 7 24.87 36.12 -67.93
CA LEU A 7 26.01 36.17 -66.99
C LEU A 7 26.15 37.52 -66.26
N ARG A 8 25.84 38.66 -66.91
CA ARG A 8 25.84 39.98 -66.26
C ARG A 8 24.66 40.20 -65.30
N LYS A 9 23.49 39.60 -65.56
CA LYS A 9 22.34 39.70 -64.65
C LYS A 9 22.54 38.85 -63.39
N ASP A 10 23.21 37.71 -63.51
CA ASP A 10 23.50 36.83 -62.38
C ASP A 10 24.68 37.35 -61.52
N GLN A 11 25.60 38.13 -62.10
CA GLN A 11 26.64 38.84 -61.34
C GLN A 11 26.10 39.90 -60.36
N ASN A 12 24.93 40.49 -60.63
CA ASN A 12 24.31 41.45 -59.72
C ASN A 12 23.57 40.78 -58.55
N LEU A 13 23.32 39.48 -58.62
CA LEU A 13 22.74 38.68 -57.53
C LEU A 13 23.82 38.07 -56.62
N LEU A 14 25.04 37.89 -57.12
CA LEU A 14 26.21 37.36 -56.41
C LEU A 14 27.37 38.37 -56.30
N SER A 15 27.10 39.65 -56.03
CA SER A 15 28.16 40.51 -55.50
C SER A 15 28.62 39.92 -54.16
N PRO A 16 29.93 39.77 -53.88
CA PRO A 16 30.44 39.31 -52.58
C PRO A 16 29.83 40.08 -51.40
N VAL A 17 29.47 41.36 -51.63
CA VAL A 17 28.77 42.22 -50.68
C VAL A 17 27.34 41.74 -50.39
N ASN A 18 26.60 41.27 -51.41
CA ASN A 18 25.25 40.72 -51.23
C ASN A 18 25.29 39.36 -50.50
N CYS A 19 26.26 38.50 -50.82
CA CYS A 19 26.46 37.24 -50.09
C CYS A 19 26.79 37.48 -48.61
N TRP A 20 27.65 38.47 -48.33
CA TRP A 20 27.97 38.89 -46.97
C TRP A 20 26.74 39.45 -46.23
N TYR A 21 25.94 40.27 -46.92
CA TYR A 21 24.69 40.82 -46.36
C TYR A 21 23.67 39.72 -46.01
N LEU A 22 23.48 38.73 -46.89
CA LEU A 22 22.61 37.58 -46.62
C LEU A 22 23.09 36.74 -45.44
N LEU A 23 24.41 36.49 -45.36
CA LEU A 23 25.01 35.77 -44.23
C LEU A 23 24.81 36.51 -42.91
N LEU A 24 25.06 37.82 -42.88
CA LEU A 24 24.82 38.66 -41.69
C LEU A 24 23.35 38.64 -41.27
N ASN A 25 22.42 38.67 -42.23
CA ASN A 25 21.00 38.58 -41.92
C ASN A 25 20.59 37.19 -41.42
N GLN A 26 21.21 36.13 -41.91
CA GLN A 26 20.99 34.77 -41.41
C GLN A 26 21.46 34.65 -39.96
N VAL A 27 22.69 35.06 -39.65
CA VAL A 27 23.24 35.04 -38.28
C VAL A 27 22.39 35.89 -37.32
N ARG A 28 21.87 37.04 -37.78
CA ARG A 28 20.95 37.87 -36.98
C ARG A 28 19.60 37.20 -36.72
N ARG A 29 19.07 36.42 -37.67
CA ARG A 29 17.84 35.64 -37.46
C ARG A 29 18.10 34.50 -36.49
N GLU A 30 19.15 33.71 -36.71
CA GLU A 30 19.55 32.62 -35.80
C GLU A 30 19.74 33.11 -34.36
N SER A 31 20.36 34.28 -34.17
CA SER A 31 20.49 34.88 -32.84
C SER A 31 19.15 35.18 -32.17
N LYS A 32 18.15 35.66 -32.93
CA LYS A 32 16.79 35.93 -32.41
C LYS A 32 16.03 34.63 -32.12
N ASP A 33 16.22 33.62 -32.96
CA ASP A 33 15.60 32.30 -32.75
C ASP A 33 16.17 31.63 -31.49
N HIS A 34 17.50 31.71 -31.27
CA HIS A 34 18.15 31.27 -30.03
C HIS A 34 17.66 32.02 -28.78
N ALA A 35 17.43 33.34 -28.88
CA ALA A 35 16.88 34.11 -27.78
C ALA A 35 15.44 33.65 -27.45
N THR A 36 14.61 33.46 -28.48
CA THR A 36 13.23 32.94 -28.34
C THR A 36 13.22 31.54 -27.72
N LEU A 37 14.15 30.68 -28.14
CA LEU A 37 14.38 29.36 -27.58
C LEU A 37 14.71 29.39 -26.10
N SER A 38 15.66 30.25 -25.72
CA SER A 38 16.05 30.46 -24.33
C SER A 38 14.85 30.87 -23.48
N ASP A 39 14.02 31.78 -23.97
CA ASP A 39 12.80 32.21 -23.27
C ASP A 39 11.79 31.07 -23.12
N ILE A 40 11.63 30.21 -24.12
CA ILE A 40 10.77 29.02 -24.03
C ILE A 40 11.30 28.04 -22.97
N TYR A 41 12.60 27.75 -22.96
CA TYR A 41 13.19 26.84 -21.97
C TYR A 41 13.04 27.37 -20.54
N LEU A 42 13.39 28.63 -20.33
CA LEU A 42 13.33 29.27 -19.00
C LEU A 42 11.89 29.40 -18.51
N ASN A 43 10.99 29.93 -19.33
CA ASN A 43 9.66 30.31 -18.86
C ASN A 43 8.61 29.19 -18.98
N ASN A 44 8.82 28.19 -19.85
CA ASN A 44 7.87 27.10 -20.03
C ASN A 44 8.41 25.76 -19.51
N VAL A 45 9.55 25.31 -20.02
CA VAL A 45 10.06 23.96 -19.73
C VAL A 45 10.50 23.85 -18.27
N ILE A 46 11.38 24.75 -17.82
CA ILE A 46 11.91 24.76 -16.46
C ILE A 46 10.78 25.00 -15.45
N MET A 47 9.90 25.98 -15.69
CA MET A 47 8.76 26.25 -14.82
C MET A 47 7.81 25.05 -14.68
N ARG A 48 7.55 24.31 -15.76
CA ARG A 48 6.74 23.07 -15.71
C ARG A 48 7.42 21.97 -14.90
N PHE A 49 8.73 21.78 -15.06
CA PHE A 49 9.47 20.80 -14.25
C PHE A 49 9.47 21.16 -12.77
N MET A 50 9.60 22.45 -12.45
CA MET A 50 9.51 22.93 -11.08
C MET A 50 8.15 22.60 -10.45
N GLN A 51 7.06 22.90 -11.15
CA GLN A 51 5.70 22.55 -10.70
C GLN A 51 5.49 21.05 -10.54
N ILE A 52 5.93 20.25 -11.52
CA ILE A 52 5.82 18.78 -11.45
C ILE A 52 6.64 18.23 -10.27
N SER A 53 7.81 18.80 -9.99
CA SER A 53 8.66 18.42 -8.86
C SER A 53 8.00 18.72 -7.52
N GLU A 54 7.42 19.90 -7.37
CA GLU A 54 6.66 20.30 -6.17
C GLU A 54 5.43 19.40 -5.96
N ASP A 55 4.65 19.18 -7.02
CA ASP A 55 3.48 18.30 -6.99
C ASP A 55 3.86 16.86 -6.62
N SER A 56 4.95 16.35 -7.20
CA SER A 56 5.48 15.01 -6.90
C SER A 56 5.92 14.90 -5.44
N THR A 57 6.56 15.94 -4.91
CA THR A 57 6.98 16.00 -3.50
C THR A 57 5.78 16.01 -2.56
N ARG A 58 4.76 16.83 -2.86
CA ARG A 58 3.52 16.89 -2.07
C ARG A 58 2.76 15.57 -2.10
N LEU A 59 2.67 14.95 -3.27
CA LEU A 59 2.00 13.66 -3.42
C LEU A 59 2.75 12.54 -2.70
N LEU A 60 4.08 12.51 -2.78
CA LEU A 60 4.90 11.56 -2.04
C LEU A 60 4.67 11.68 -0.53
N LYS A 61 4.59 12.91 -0.01
CA LYS A 61 4.30 13.14 1.42
C LYS A 61 2.94 12.57 1.80
N LYS A 62 1.89 12.88 1.04
CA LYS A 62 0.53 12.37 1.28
C LYS A 62 0.46 10.84 1.18
N SER A 63 1.11 10.25 0.19
CA SER A 63 1.19 8.78 0.03
C SER A 63 1.86 8.12 1.23
N LYS A 64 2.94 8.70 1.76
CA LYS A 64 3.58 8.21 2.99
C LYS A 64 2.66 8.31 4.21
N GLU A 65 1.90 9.39 4.34
CA GLU A 65 0.92 9.56 5.42
C GLU A 65 -0.18 8.49 5.36
N ILE A 66 -0.72 8.22 4.15
CA ILE A 66 -1.72 7.16 3.94
C ILE A 66 -1.13 5.78 4.27
N ALA A 67 0.08 5.48 3.79
CA ALA A 67 0.76 4.22 4.09
C ALA A 67 0.96 4.02 5.59
N PHE A 68 1.34 5.08 6.30
CA PHE A 68 1.53 5.06 7.74
C PHE A 68 0.21 4.80 8.47
N GLN A 69 -0.88 5.47 8.07
CA GLN A 69 -2.20 5.25 8.64
C GLN A 69 -2.67 3.79 8.46
N LEU A 70 -2.50 3.22 7.26
CA LEU A 70 -2.85 1.82 6.98
C LEU A 70 -2.05 0.86 7.86
N GLN A 71 -0.76 1.11 8.07
CA GLN A 71 0.08 0.31 8.95
C GLN A 71 -0.33 0.43 10.42
N GLU A 72 -0.69 1.63 10.88
CA GLU A 72 -1.17 1.85 12.23
C GLU A 72 -2.48 1.10 12.49
N ASP A 73 -3.42 1.15 11.55
CA ASP A 73 -4.70 0.46 11.68
C ASP A 73 -4.54 -1.06 11.65
N LEU A 74 -3.64 -1.57 10.81
CA LEU A 74 -3.27 -2.99 10.83
C LEU A 74 -2.67 -3.40 12.18
N MET A 75 -1.84 -2.55 12.77
CA MET A 75 -1.23 -2.81 14.07
C MET A 75 -2.28 -2.82 15.20
N LYS A 76 -3.29 -1.96 15.14
CA LYS A 76 -4.42 -1.97 16.10
C LYS A 76 -5.16 -3.30 16.06
N VAL A 77 -5.50 -3.79 14.86
CA VAL A 77 -6.19 -5.07 14.66
C VAL A 77 -5.37 -6.24 15.22
N LEU A 78 -4.06 -6.25 14.95
CA LEU A 78 -3.16 -7.29 15.47
C LEU A 78 -3.03 -7.25 17.01
N ASN A 79 -2.98 -6.06 17.61
CA ASN A 79 -2.95 -5.90 19.07
C ASN A 79 -4.25 -6.34 19.75
N GLU A 80 -5.39 -6.07 19.10
CA GLU A 80 -6.69 -6.56 19.54
C GLU A 80 -6.73 -8.09 19.52
N LEU A 81 -6.32 -8.71 18.41
CA LEU A 81 -6.22 -10.18 18.29
C LEU A 81 -5.35 -10.79 19.39
N TYR A 82 -4.19 -10.17 19.67
CA TYR A 82 -3.30 -10.63 20.73
C TYR A 82 -3.97 -10.59 22.11
N THR A 83 -4.71 -9.53 22.40
CA THR A 83 -5.42 -9.35 23.68
C THR A 83 -6.55 -10.38 23.84
N VAL A 84 -7.33 -10.60 22.79
CA VAL A 84 -8.42 -11.60 22.79
C VAL A 84 -7.85 -13.02 22.94
N MET A 85 -6.76 -13.34 22.22
CA MET A 85 -6.07 -14.62 22.35
C MET A 85 -5.58 -14.88 23.77
N LYS A 86 -4.95 -13.89 24.41
CA LYS A 86 -4.48 -14.00 25.80
C LYS A 86 -5.62 -14.29 26.77
N THR A 87 -6.76 -13.62 26.58
CA THR A 87 -7.97 -13.83 27.38
C THR A 87 -8.51 -15.25 27.21
N TYR A 88 -8.58 -15.74 25.98
CA TYR A 88 -8.94 -17.13 25.70
C TYR A 88 -8.03 -18.12 26.42
N HIS A 89 -6.70 -17.97 26.32
CA HIS A 89 -5.75 -18.87 26.98
C HIS A 89 -5.88 -18.86 28.51
N MET A 90 -6.15 -17.69 29.11
CA MET A 90 -6.40 -17.57 30.55
C MET A 90 -7.64 -18.39 30.95
N TYR A 91 -8.79 -18.15 30.32
CA TYR A 91 -10.02 -18.88 30.65
C TYR A 91 -9.95 -20.38 30.30
N HIS A 92 -9.23 -20.74 29.25
CA HIS A 92 -8.98 -22.13 28.90
C HIS A 92 -8.20 -22.85 30.01
N SER A 93 -7.15 -22.23 30.54
CA SER A 93 -6.35 -22.75 31.64
C SER A 93 -7.18 -22.91 32.93
N GLU A 94 -8.03 -21.93 33.25
CA GLU A 94 -8.95 -21.99 34.40
C GLU A 94 -10.00 -23.11 34.26
N SER A 95 -10.51 -23.32 33.05
CA SER A 95 -11.42 -24.42 32.72
C SER A 95 -10.75 -25.77 32.93
N ILE A 96 -9.52 -25.97 32.42
CA ILE A 96 -8.75 -27.22 32.60
C ILE A 96 -8.47 -27.48 34.08
N SER A 97 -8.09 -26.45 34.84
CA SER A 97 -7.85 -26.57 36.27
C SER A 97 -9.11 -26.99 37.04
N SER A 98 -10.26 -26.44 36.67
CA SER A 98 -11.55 -26.76 37.29
C SER A 98 -12.02 -28.17 36.94
N GLU A 99 -11.79 -28.60 35.69
CA GLU A 99 -12.05 -29.96 35.23
C GLU A 99 -11.22 -30.99 36.00
N SER A 100 -9.95 -30.72 36.20
CA SER A 100 -9.05 -31.60 36.97
C SER A 100 -9.53 -31.78 38.41
N LYS A 101 -9.96 -30.70 39.07
CA LYS A 101 -10.52 -30.74 40.44
C LYS A 101 -11.84 -31.52 40.53
N LEU A 102 -12.67 -31.43 39.49
CA LEU A 102 -13.91 -32.19 39.39
C LEU A 102 -13.61 -33.69 39.23
N LYS A 103 -12.74 -34.06 38.28
CA LYS A 103 -12.31 -35.44 38.05
C LYS A 103 -11.70 -36.10 39.30
N GLU A 104 -10.91 -35.34 40.07
CA GLU A 104 -10.37 -35.83 41.34
C GLU A 104 -11.46 -36.09 42.38
N ALA A 105 -12.48 -35.22 42.47
CA ALA A 105 -13.61 -35.41 43.37
C ALA A 105 -14.47 -36.62 42.97
N GLU A 106 -14.71 -36.83 41.68
CA GLU A 106 -15.42 -38.01 41.14
C GLU A 106 -14.67 -39.31 41.47
N LYS A 107 -13.33 -39.30 41.40
CA LYS A 107 -12.49 -40.45 41.77
C LYS A 107 -12.56 -40.78 43.26
N GLN A 108 -12.71 -39.77 44.12
CA GLN A 108 -12.89 -39.96 45.57
C GLN A 108 -14.26 -40.56 45.92
N GLU A 109 -15.31 -40.19 45.19
CA GLU A 109 -16.65 -40.78 45.31
C GLU A 109 -16.64 -42.28 44.97
N GLY A 110 -16.06 -42.66 43.82
CA GLY A 110 -15.96 -44.06 43.41
C GLY A 110 -15.23 -44.97 44.42
N LYS A 111 -14.26 -44.42 45.14
CA LYS A 111 -13.53 -45.14 46.21
C LYS A 111 -14.34 -45.33 47.49
N GLN A 112 -15.26 -44.43 47.83
CA GLN A 112 -16.09 -44.54 49.04
C GLN A 112 -17.37 -45.35 48.81
N ILE A 113 -17.96 -45.27 47.61
CA ILE A 113 -19.14 -46.06 47.25
C ILE A 113 -18.74 -47.53 46.96
N GLY A 114 -17.53 -47.76 46.43
CA GLY A 114 -17.01 -49.10 46.11
C GLY A 114 -16.51 -49.95 47.30
N ARG A 115 -16.39 -49.39 48.52
CA ARG A 115 -16.06 -50.17 49.74
C ARG A 115 -17.33 -50.70 50.41
N GLY A 116 -18.06 -51.55 49.69
CA GLY A 116 -19.22 -52.29 50.18
C GLY A 116 -18.88 -53.75 50.40
N ASP A 117 -17.96 -54.07 51.31
CA ASP A 117 -17.75 -55.45 51.75
C ASP A 117 -18.76 -55.75 52.89
N PRO A 118 -19.65 -56.77 52.76
CA PRO A 118 -20.67 -57.06 53.75
C PRO A 118 -20.10 -57.98 54.84
N VAL A 119 -19.30 -57.43 55.76
CA VAL A 119 -18.88 -58.18 56.95
C VAL A 119 -19.33 -57.45 58.22
N PHE A 120 -20.42 -57.99 58.77
CA PHE A 120 -20.80 -58.10 60.18
C PHE A 120 -20.42 -56.94 61.14
N SER A 121 -21.44 -56.39 61.80
CA SER A 121 -21.38 -55.45 62.96
C SER A 121 -21.14 -53.95 62.70
N ILE A 122 -21.95 -53.33 61.83
CA ILE A 122 -22.07 -51.85 61.79
C ILE A 122 -23.14 -51.42 62.81
N ARG A 123 -22.73 -50.70 63.87
CA ARG A 123 -23.65 -50.04 64.82
C ARG A 123 -24.61 -49.11 64.05
N MET A 124 -25.88 -49.02 64.46
CA MET A 124 -26.90 -48.15 63.83
C MET A 124 -26.40 -46.71 63.58
N GLU A 125 -25.57 -46.19 64.49
CA GLU A 125 -24.95 -44.87 64.44
C GLU A 125 -23.97 -44.71 63.25
N ASP A 126 -23.17 -45.74 62.94
CA ASP A 126 -22.24 -45.74 61.80
C ASP A 126 -22.96 -45.74 60.43
N LYS A 127 -24.15 -46.33 60.34
CA LYS A 127 -24.98 -46.27 59.12
C LYS A 127 -25.47 -44.84 58.85
N TYR A 128 -25.82 -44.08 59.89
CA TYR A 128 -26.18 -42.67 59.77
C TYR A 128 -24.97 -41.80 59.41
N GLN A 129 -23.81 -42.05 60.04
CA GLN A 129 -22.54 -41.39 59.71
C GLN A 129 -22.18 -41.56 58.22
N ARG A 130 -22.22 -42.80 57.70
CA ARG A 130 -21.94 -43.12 56.28
C ARG A 130 -22.93 -42.46 55.30
N ARG A 131 -24.23 -42.41 55.63
CA ARG A 131 -25.21 -41.70 54.78
C ARG A 131 -24.97 -40.19 54.73
N SER A 132 -24.55 -39.58 55.84
CA SER A 132 -24.27 -38.14 55.89
C SER A 132 -22.98 -37.77 55.13
N SER A 133 -21.94 -38.62 55.18
CA SER A 133 -20.68 -38.38 54.47
C SER A 133 -20.85 -38.47 52.96
N VAL A 134 -21.65 -39.44 52.47
CA VAL A 134 -21.99 -39.57 51.04
C VAL A 134 -22.73 -38.32 50.55
N LYS A 135 -23.76 -37.85 51.26
CA LYS A 135 -24.48 -36.61 50.91
C LYS A 135 -23.57 -35.38 50.89
N LYS A 136 -22.59 -35.30 51.81
CA LYS A 136 -21.62 -34.19 51.84
C LYS A 136 -20.67 -34.22 50.64
N ILE A 137 -20.26 -35.41 50.20
CA ILE A 137 -19.40 -35.60 49.01
C ILE A 137 -20.16 -35.27 47.74
N GLU A 138 -21.41 -35.72 47.61
CA GLU A 138 -22.29 -35.41 46.50
C GLU A 138 -22.49 -33.89 46.35
N LYS A 139 -22.84 -33.19 47.43
CA LYS A 139 -22.96 -31.72 47.44
C LYS A 139 -21.65 -31.00 47.08
N MET A 140 -20.51 -31.54 47.51
CA MET A 140 -19.18 -31.02 47.13
C MET A 140 -18.88 -31.23 45.65
N ARG A 141 -19.29 -32.36 45.07
CA ARG A 141 -19.16 -32.66 43.63
C ARG A 141 -20.03 -31.72 42.81
N GLU A 142 -21.31 -31.56 43.17
CA GLU A 142 -22.23 -30.63 42.50
C GLU A 142 -21.67 -29.21 42.46
N LYS A 143 -21.09 -28.73 43.58
CA LYS A 143 -20.44 -27.42 43.62
C LYS A 143 -19.24 -27.32 42.66
N ARG A 144 -18.44 -28.38 42.51
CA ARG A 144 -17.32 -28.42 41.56
C ARG A 144 -17.80 -28.55 40.12
N GLN A 145 -18.87 -29.30 39.87
CA GLN A 145 -19.52 -29.44 38.57
C GLN A 145 -20.06 -28.09 38.09
N ALA A 146 -20.74 -27.34 38.95
CA ALA A 146 -21.25 -26.02 38.64
C ALA A 146 -20.10 -25.06 38.27
N LYS A 147 -19.01 -25.05 39.05
CA LYS A 147 -17.83 -24.22 38.78
C LYS A 147 -17.13 -24.58 37.47
N TYR A 148 -16.98 -25.89 37.18
CA TYR A 148 -16.46 -26.34 35.90
C TYR A 148 -17.34 -25.88 34.74
N SER A 149 -18.66 -26.06 34.85
CA SER A 149 -19.61 -25.70 33.79
C SER A 149 -19.56 -24.19 33.49
N GLU A 150 -19.47 -23.35 34.52
CA GLU A 150 -19.31 -21.90 34.37
C GLU A 150 -17.99 -21.54 33.66
N ASN A 151 -16.87 -22.11 34.11
CA ASN A 151 -15.55 -21.83 33.52
C ASN A 151 -15.43 -22.37 32.09
N LYS A 152 -16.06 -23.52 31.80
CA LYS A 152 -16.13 -24.09 30.46
C LYS A 152 -16.90 -23.17 29.53
N LEU A 153 -18.04 -22.63 29.98
CA LEU A 153 -18.82 -21.67 29.21
C LEU A 153 -18.02 -20.37 28.94
N LYS A 154 -17.32 -19.83 29.93
CA LYS A 154 -16.42 -18.66 29.75
C LYS A 154 -15.33 -18.94 28.71
N SER A 155 -14.67 -20.10 28.80
CA SER A 155 -13.65 -20.51 27.83
C SER A 155 -14.22 -20.65 26.41
N ILE A 156 -15.42 -21.21 26.25
CA ILE A 156 -16.07 -21.34 24.94
C ILE A 156 -16.41 -19.96 24.36
N LYS A 157 -16.97 -19.05 25.16
CA LYS A 157 -17.27 -17.69 24.71
C LYS A 157 -16.02 -16.96 24.23
N ALA A 158 -14.96 -16.97 25.03
CA ALA A 158 -13.69 -16.35 24.65
C ALA A 158 -13.02 -17.02 23.45
N ARG A 159 -13.18 -18.34 23.27
CA ARG A 159 -12.72 -19.05 22.06
C ARG A 159 -13.46 -18.55 20.83
N ASN A 160 -14.78 -18.39 20.90
CA ASN A 160 -15.58 -17.92 19.77
C ASN A 160 -15.20 -16.48 19.40
N GLU A 161 -15.02 -15.62 20.39
CA GLU A 161 -14.54 -14.25 20.18
C GLU A 161 -13.15 -14.23 19.54
N TYR A 162 -12.22 -15.06 20.04
CA TYR A 162 -10.90 -15.23 19.41
C TYR A 162 -10.98 -15.64 17.94
N LEU A 163 -11.83 -16.62 17.60
CA LEU A 163 -11.98 -17.08 16.22
C LEU A 163 -12.57 -15.98 15.31
N LEU A 164 -13.55 -15.22 15.79
CA LEU A 164 -14.14 -14.10 15.05
C LEU A 164 -13.11 -12.98 14.82
N THR A 165 -12.39 -12.58 15.87
CA THR A 165 -11.33 -11.56 15.75
C THR A 165 -10.18 -12.05 14.85
N LEU A 166 -9.84 -13.33 14.90
CA LEU A 166 -8.82 -13.93 14.02
C LEU A 166 -9.23 -13.85 12.55
N GLU A 167 -10.49 -14.18 12.24
CA GLU A 167 -11.01 -14.11 10.88
C GLU A 167 -11.04 -12.66 10.36
N ALA A 168 -11.53 -11.72 11.17
CA ALA A 168 -11.50 -10.29 10.86
C ALA A 168 -10.06 -9.76 10.67
N SER A 169 -9.10 -10.23 11.48
CA SER A 169 -7.69 -9.86 11.36
C SER A 169 -7.09 -10.37 10.05
N ASN A 170 -7.35 -11.64 9.71
CA ASN A 170 -6.90 -12.24 8.46
C ASN A 170 -7.45 -11.50 7.24
N ALA A 171 -8.73 -11.13 7.26
CA ALA A 171 -9.34 -10.33 6.20
C ALA A 171 -8.66 -8.94 6.07
N SER A 172 -8.34 -8.30 7.19
CA SER A 172 -7.66 -7.00 7.21
C SER A 172 -6.23 -7.09 6.66
N ILE A 173 -5.47 -8.12 7.05
CA ILE A 173 -4.13 -8.39 6.53
C ILE A 173 -4.18 -8.65 5.03
N PHE A 174 -5.12 -9.49 4.58
CA PHE A 174 -5.29 -9.79 3.16
C PHE A 174 -5.58 -8.53 2.36
N LYS A 175 -6.54 -7.71 2.81
CA LYS A 175 -6.88 -6.45 2.17
C LYS A 175 -5.67 -5.52 2.06
N TYR A 176 -4.90 -5.37 3.13
CA TYR A 176 -3.72 -4.52 3.16
C TYR A 176 -2.69 -4.93 2.09
N TYR A 177 -2.36 -6.22 2.01
CA TYR A 177 -1.32 -6.71 1.10
C TYR A 177 -1.77 -6.82 -0.36
N ILE A 178 -3.03 -7.19 -0.60
CA ILE A 178 -3.53 -7.45 -1.95
C ILE A 178 -4.10 -6.19 -2.61
N HIS A 179 -4.79 -5.35 -1.84
CA HIS A 179 -5.49 -4.19 -2.38
C HIS A 179 -4.79 -2.89 -1.99
N ASP A 180 -4.70 -2.59 -0.69
CA ASP A 180 -4.33 -1.24 -0.25
C ASP A 180 -2.89 -0.86 -0.67
N LEU A 181 -1.93 -1.81 -0.64
CA LEU A 181 -0.57 -1.58 -1.14
C LEU A 181 -0.50 -1.42 -2.66
N SER A 182 -1.28 -2.19 -3.43
CA SER A 182 -1.33 -2.07 -4.88
C SER A 182 -1.91 -0.71 -5.27
N ASP A 183 -3.04 -0.33 -4.67
CA ASP A 183 -3.70 0.95 -4.93
C ASP A 183 -2.78 2.14 -4.62
N LEU A 184 -1.98 2.05 -3.54
CA LEU A 184 -1.01 3.06 -3.19
C LEU A 184 0.12 3.20 -4.23
N ILE A 185 0.60 2.06 -4.75
CA ILE A 185 1.64 2.03 -5.80
C ILE A 185 1.06 2.52 -7.13
N ASP A 186 -0.15 2.08 -7.49
CA ASP A 186 -0.82 2.44 -8.73
C ASP A 186 -1.20 3.91 -8.76
N GLU A 187 -1.66 4.49 -7.66
CA GLU A 187 -1.91 5.93 -7.58
C GLU A 187 -0.61 6.75 -7.74
N ARG A 188 0.50 6.24 -7.18
CA ARG A 188 1.85 6.81 -7.37
C ARG A 188 2.36 6.66 -8.80
N LEU A 189 2.14 5.52 -9.45
CA LEU A 189 2.53 5.31 -10.83
C LEU A 189 1.65 6.15 -11.76
N ALA A 190 0.33 6.11 -11.62
CA ALA A 190 -0.63 6.84 -12.45
C ALA A 190 -0.48 8.36 -12.32
N SER A 191 -0.05 8.89 -11.17
CA SER A 191 0.28 10.31 -11.02
C SER A 191 1.58 10.68 -11.73
N VAL A 192 2.63 9.85 -11.63
CA VAL A 192 3.86 10.00 -12.41
C VAL A 192 3.58 9.86 -13.91
N THR A 193 2.71 8.93 -14.33
CA THR A 193 2.33 8.76 -15.72
C THR A 193 1.44 9.92 -16.19
N ARG A 194 0.50 10.44 -15.38
CA ARG A 194 -0.27 11.66 -15.72
C ARG A 194 0.64 12.89 -15.87
N SER A 195 1.63 13.05 -14.99
CA SER A 195 2.68 14.06 -15.15
C SER A 195 3.52 13.80 -16.41
N SER A 196 3.78 12.53 -16.75
CA SER A 196 4.49 12.12 -17.97
C SER A 196 3.65 12.28 -19.25
N TYR A 197 2.33 12.17 -19.19
CA TYR A 197 1.42 12.43 -20.31
C TYR A 197 1.27 13.93 -20.54
N LYS A 198 1.22 14.75 -19.47
CA LYS A 198 1.38 16.21 -19.57
C LYS A 198 2.74 16.58 -20.15
N TYR A 199 3.79 15.85 -19.78
CA TYR A 199 5.12 15.95 -20.41
C TYR A 199 5.06 15.57 -21.88
N ARG A 200 4.43 14.44 -22.28
CA ARG A 200 4.28 13.99 -23.68
C ARG A 200 3.45 14.95 -24.54
N ALA A 201 2.45 15.62 -23.95
CA ALA A 201 1.72 16.70 -24.58
C ALA A 201 2.58 17.96 -24.75
N GLY A 202 3.44 18.26 -23.76
CA GLY A 202 4.49 19.27 -23.89
C GLY A 202 5.57 18.87 -24.91
N GLN A 203 5.88 17.59 -25.02
CA GLN A 203 6.85 16.99 -25.92
C GLN A 203 6.32 16.95 -27.35
N SER A 204 5.00 16.81 -27.55
CA SER A 204 4.35 16.96 -28.86
C SER A 204 4.46 18.40 -29.36
N ARG A 205 4.35 19.40 -28.46
CA ARG A 205 4.69 20.79 -28.77
C ARG A 205 6.19 21.01 -28.98
N ALA A 206 7.05 20.28 -28.27
CA ALA A 206 8.48 20.28 -28.50
C ALA A 206 8.90 19.54 -29.79
N GLN A 207 8.08 18.60 -30.28
CA GLN A 207 8.25 17.92 -31.56
C GLN A 207 7.72 18.78 -32.72
N GLU A 208 6.64 19.53 -32.51
CA GLU A 208 6.28 20.65 -33.40
C GLU A 208 7.41 21.69 -33.44
N PHE A 209 8.11 21.88 -32.33
CA PHE A 209 9.28 22.73 -32.23
C PHE A 209 10.51 22.14 -32.96
N GLU A 210 10.86 20.87 -32.78
CA GLU A 210 11.89 20.17 -33.58
C GLU A 210 11.52 20.09 -35.07
N LYS A 211 10.23 20.08 -35.39
CA LYS A 211 9.74 20.18 -36.76
C LYS A 211 9.94 21.59 -37.30
N TYR A 212 9.67 22.63 -36.51
CA TYR A 212 10.00 24.02 -36.85
C TYR A 212 11.51 24.24 -37.00
N GLU A 213 12.33 23.63 -36.14
CA GLU A 213 13.79 23.66 -36.19
C GLU A 213 14.32 22.92 -37.44
N ARG A 214 13.77 21.73 -37.76
CA ARG A 214 14.06 21.04 -39.03
C ARG A 214 13.56 21.80 -40.25
N ASP A 215 12.40 22.43 -40.19
CA ASP A 215 11.86 23.26 -41.28
C ASP A 215 12.70 24.55 -41.45
N PHE A 216 13.26 25.07 -40.36
CA PHE A 216 14.22 26.17 -40.36
C PHE A 216 15.57 25.74 -40.96
N GLU A 217 16.12 24.61 -40.54
CA GLU A 217 17.33 24.02 -41.12
C GLU A 217 17.14 23.67 -42.60
N GLN A 218 15.97 23.15 -42.98
CA GLN A 218 15.62 22.87 -44.38
C GLN A 218 15.40 24.14 -45.20
N ARG A 219 14.92 25.25 -44.63
CA ARG A 219 14.91 26.56 -45.33
C ARG A 219 16.32 27.13 -45.45
N ALA A 220 17.17 26.95 -44.43
CA ALA A 220 18.58 27.31 -44.48
C ALA A 220 19.39 26.42 -45.45
N ALA A 221 18.97 25.18 -45.70
CA ALA A 221 19.54 24.26 -46.69
C ALA A 221 18.90 24.42 -48.08
N GLY A 222 17.61 24.74 -48.17
CA GLY A 222 16.88 25.01 -49.41
C GLY A 222 17.30 26.32 -50.06
N GLY A 223 17.65 27.32 -49.24
CA GLY A 223 18.37 28.52 -49.71
C GLY A 223 19.79 28.24 -50.21
N ARG A 224 20.36 27.05 -49.92
CA ARG A 224 21.62 26.55 -50.51
C ARG A 224 21.41 25.70 -51.77
N LEU A 225 20.20 25.23 -52.05
CA LEU A 225 19.90 24.40 -53.24
C LEU A 225 19.18 25.15 -54.36
N GLN A 226 18.58 26.32 -54.09
CA GLN A 226 18.10 27.21 -55.16
C GLN A 226 19.15 28.19 -55.69
N SER A 227 20.40 28.10 -55.21
CA SER A 227 21.55 28.83 -55.74
C SER A 227 22.54 27.94 -56.50
N GLY A 228 22.16 26.69 -56.78
CA GLY A 228 22.86 25.80 -57.70
C GLY A 228 21.84 25.11 -58.60
N VAL A 229 22.01 25.28 -59.92
CA VAL A 229 21.17 24.75 -61.01
C VAL A 229 20.00 25.67 -61.40
N ASP A 230 20.30 26.79 -62.05
CA ASP A 230 20.08 27.02 -63.50
C ASP A 230 20.53 28.41 -63.97
#